data_AF-X1JRA3-F1
#
_entry.id   AF-X1JRA3-F1
#
_cell.length_a   1.000
_cell.length_b   1.000
_cell.length_c   1.000
_cell.angle_alpha   90.00
_cell.angle_beta   90.00
_cell.angle_gamma   90.00
#
_symmetry.space_group_name_H-M   'P 1'
#
loop_
_entity.id
_entity.type
_entity.pdbx_description
1 polymer ?
#
loop_
_entity_poly.entity_id
_entity_poly.type
_entity_poly.pdbx_seq_one_letter_code
_entity_poly.pdbx_strand_id
1 'polypeptide(L)'
;HESLRKIKTTFLEVEKIVSDYLSQIDWRVRENSNIGYSMSGLMLHVAGSVVTDYTLDRIYSMEIADAHRNGDIHLHDLYFGITGYCAGWSLSKLLYEGFNGVPGVIESKPAKHLDTALLQMVNFIGTLQNEWAGAQAFNSIDTYLAPFIRKDKLSYREIKQAIQKFVFNVNIASRWGGQSPFVNLTFDWTVPGDLKKQPVVLGGKLLEETYDDYQKEMDLINRAFMEVLIEGDMKGRPFTFPIPTYNLTRDFNWENGNAKLLF
;
A
#
# COMPACT_ATOMS: atom_id res chain seq x y z
N HIS A 1 -45.26 5.31 -11.27
CA HIS A 1 -45.57 5.01 -9.86
C HIS A 1 -44.52 4.12 -9.19
N GLU A 2 -44.05 3.04 -9.82
CA GLU A 2 -43.02 2.15 -9.27
C GLU A 2 -41.64 2.83 -9.13
N SER A 3 -41.22 3.61 -10.13
CA SER A 3 -39.99 4.44 -10.07
C SER A 3 -39.99 5.43 -8.91
N LEU A 4 -41.12 6.12 -8.64
CA LEU A 4 -41.24 7.05 -7.51
C LEU A 4 -41.22 6.36 -6.15
N ARG A 5 -41.80 5.14 -6.04
CA ARG A 5 -41.68 4.32 -4.83
C ARG A 5 -40.25 3.86 -4.61
N LYS A 6 -39.58 3.39 -5.65
CA LYS A 6 -38.19 2.94 -5.59
C LYS A 6 -37.24 4.07 -5.19
N ILE A 7 -37.40 5.26 -5.77
CA ILE A 7 -36.66 6.47 -5.39
C ILE A 7 -36.89 6.85 -3.92
N LYS A 8 -38.13 6.74 -3.42
CA LYS A 8 -38.45 7.05 -2.02
C LYS A 8 -37.85 6.03 -1.05
N THR A 9 -37.82 4.74 -1.42
CA THR A 9 -37.15 3.68 -0.66
C THR A 9 -35.65 3.91 -0.61
N THR A 10 -35.00 4.17 -1.75
CA THR A 10 -33.56 4.45 -1.82
C THR A 10 -33.17 5.71 -1.03
N PHE A 11 -34.00 6.75 -1.02
CA PHE A 11 -33.72 7.97 -0.25
C PHE A 11 -33.80 7.72 1.27
N LEU A 12 -34.79 6.94 1.72
CA LEU A 12 -34.92 6.51 3.12
C LEU A 12 -33.75 5.61 3.55
N GLU A 13 -33.23 4.78 2.64
CA GLU A 13 -32.05 3.94 2.88
C GLU A 13 -30.78 4.79 3.05
N VAL A 14 -30.56 5.81 2.22
CA VAL A 14 -29.39 6.69 2.35
C VAL A 14 -29.44 7.52 3.64
N GLU A 15 -30.58 8.11 3.98
CA GLU A 15 -30.74 8.85 5.25
C GLU A 15 -30.46 7.95 6.46
N LYS A 16 -30.92 6.70 6.42
CA LYS A 16 -30.67 5.71 7.45
C LYS A 16 -29.18 5.35 7.54
N ILE A 17 -28.52 5.05 6.43
CA ILE A 17 -27.07 4.72 6.42
C ILE A 17 -26.24 5.85 7.04
N VAL A 18 -26.53 7.09 6.67
CA VAL A 18 -25.83 8.26 7.24
C VAL A 18 -26.12 8.40 8.73
N SER A 19 -27.38 8.31 9.13
CA SER A 19 -27.80 8.45 10.53
C SER A 19 -27.23 7.34 11.42
N ASP A 20 -27.20 6.10 10.94
CA ASP A 20 -26.66 4.94 11.63
C ASP A 20 -25.14 5.06 11.84
N TYR A 21 -24.41 5.58 10.84
CA TYR A 21 -22.99 5.88 10.97
C TYR A 21 -22.73 7.01 11.99
N LEU A 22 -23.45 8.12 11.90
CA LEU A 22 -23.30 9.27 12.80
C LEU A 22 -23.61 8.91 14.26
N SER A 23 -24.56 8.01 14.47
CA SER A 23 -24.94 7.51 15.79
C SER A 23 -24.10 6.31 16.27
N GLN A 24 -23.24 5.77 15.41
CA GLN A 24 -22.40 4.58 15.66
C GLN A 24 -23.19 3.36 16.14
N ILE A 25 -24.45 3.22 15.68
CA ILE A 25 -25.36 2.15 16.11
C ILE A 25 -25.10 0.84 15.34
N ASP A 26 -24.68 0.91 14.06
CA ASP A 26 -24.44 -0.27 13.21
C ASP A 26 -23.03 -0.85 13.44
N TRP A 27 -22.93 -2.18 13.58
CA TRP A 27 -21.66 -2.90 13.70
C TRP A 27 -20.77 -2.71 12.47
N ARG A 28 -21.35 -2.45 11.29
CA ARG A 28 -20.62 -2.18 10.04
C ARG A 28 -19.72 -0.95 10.12
N VAL A 29 -19.98 -0.02 11.04
CA VAL A 29 -19.09 1.11 11.35
C VAL A 29 -17.74 0.60 11.92
N ARG A 30 -17.69 -0.64 12.42
CA ARG A 30 -16.51 -1.29 13.01
C ARG A 30 -16.02 -2.51 12.22
N GLU A 31 -16.53 -2.75 11.01
CA GLU A 31 -16.14 -3.90 10.19
C GLU A 31 -14.66 -3.85 9.80
N ASN A 32 -14.15 -2.65 9.51
CA ASN A 32 -12.74 -2.42 9.17
C ASN A 32 -11.99 -1.78 10.34
N SER A 33 -11.09 -2.55 10.98
CA SER A 33 -10.29 -2.09 12.13
C SER A 33 -9.31 -0.96 11.82
N ASN A 34 -9.03 -0.71 10.53
CA ASN A 34 -8.12 0.34 10.08
C ASN A 34 -8.84 1.68 9.80
N ILE A 35 -10.17 1.73 9.93
CA ILE A 35 -10.97 2.94 9.71
C ILE A 35 -11.50 3.47 11.05
N GLY A 36 -11.26 4.75 11.31
CA GLY A 36 -11.85 5.47 12.44
C GLY A 36 -13.09 6.29 12.03
N TYR A 37 -13.90 6.67 13.03
CA TYR A 37 -15.03 7.58 12.83
C TYR A 37 -14.55 8.93 12.27
N SER A 38 -14.95 9.25 11.04
CA SER A 38 -14.53 10.46 10.33
C SER A 38 -15.44 10.76 9.14
N MET A 39 -15.35 11.97 8.58
CA MET A 39 -16.12 12.32 7.36
C MET A 39 -15.72 11.45 6.16
N SER A 40 -14.44 11.12 6.02
CA SER A 40 -13.94 10.23 4.97
C SER A 40 -14.43 8.80 5.17
N GLY A 41 -14.48 8.33 6.43
CA GLY A 41 -15.09 7.05 6.78
C GLY A 41 -16.59 7.01 6.46
N LEU A 42 -17.34 8.08 6.72
CA LEU A 42 -18.75 8.20 6.34
C LEU A 42 -18.93 8.11 4.81
N MET A 43 -18.12 8.85 4.05
CA MET A 43 -18.17 8.81 2.58
C MET A 43 -17.93 7.40 2.05
N LEU A 44 -16.92 6.71 2.58
CA LEU A 44 -16.62 5.33 2.20
C LEU A 44 -17.73 4.36 2.61
N HIS A 45 -18.31 4.52 3.81
CA HIS A 45 -19.41 3.67 4.29
C HIS A 45 -20.65 3.79 3.40
N VAL A 46 -21.04 5.01 3.03
CA VAL A 46 -22.17 5.26 2.13
C VAL A 46 -21.89 4.68 0.74
N ALA A 47 -20.74 5.00 0.15
CA ALA A 47 -20.38 4.49 -1.18
C ALA A 47 -20.29 2.96 -1.20
N GLY A 48 -19.63 2.39 -0.19
CA GLY A 48 -19.43 0.94 -0.05
C GLY A 48 -20.74 0.17 0.10
N SER A 49 -21.72 0.71 0.85
CA SER A 49 -23.05 0.11 0.97
C SER A 49 -23.76 0.04 -0.38
N VAL A 50 -23.72 1.14 -1.14
CA VAL A 50 -24.34 1.20 -2.48
C VAL A 50 -23.65 0.25 -3.47
N VAL A 51 -22.31 0.19 -3.45
CA VAL A 51 -21.54 -0.73 -4.31
C VAL A 51 -21.78 -2.19 -3.94
N THR A 52 -21.92 -2.50 -2.65
CA THR A 52 -22.24 -3.85 -2.16
C THR A 52 -23.57 -4.33 -2.73
N ASP A 53 -24.62 -3.53 -2.59
CA ASP A 53 -25.95 -3.87 -3.11
C ASP A 53 -25.93 -4.02 -4.63
N TYR A 54 -25.27 -3.11 -5.35
CA TYR A 54 -25.09 -3.21 -6.79
C TYR A 54 -24.39 -4.51 -7.19
N THR A 55 -23.30 -4.87 -6.49
CA THR A 55 -22.52 -6.08 -6.78
C THR A 55 -23.36 -7.34 -6.57
N LEU A 56 -24.07 -7.45 -5.46
CA LEU A 56 -24.94 -8.59 -5.16
C LEU A 56 -26.13 -8.70 -6.11
N ASP A 57 -26.73 -7.58 -6.51
CA ASP A 57 -27.95 -7.59 -7.33
C ASP A 57 -27.69 -7.65 -8.84
N ARG A 58 -26.53 -7.19 -9.31
CA ARG A 58 -26.25 -7.00 -10.74
C ARG A 58 -25.10 -7.82 -11.29
N ILE A 59 -24.16 -8.24 -10.45
CA ILE A 59 -22.94 -8.93 -10.89
C ILE A 59 -23.02 -10.41 -10.55
N TYR A 60 -23.35 -10.73 -9.30
CA TYR A 60 -23.52 -12.12 -8.87
C TYR A 60 -24.89 -12.69 -9.28
N SER A 61 -24.95 -14.01 -9.40
CA SER A 61 -26.21 -14.71 -9.54
C SER A 61 -26.99 -14.66 -8.22
N MET A 62 -28.30 -14.85 -8.30
CA MET A 62 -29.17 -14.83 -7.11
C MET A 62 -28.73 -15.86 -6.07
N GLU A 63 -28.31 -17.05 -6.51
CA GLU A 63 -27.86 -18.12 -5.64
C GLU A 63 -26.62 -17.73 -4.83
N ILE A 64 -25.65 -17.05 -5.46
CA ILE A 64 -24.43 -16.58 -4.79
C ILE A 64 -24.77 -15.44 -3.81
N ALA A 65 -25.61 -14.50 -4.25
CA ALA A 65 -26.00 -13.36 -3.42
C ALA A 65 -26.78 -13.81 -2.17
N ASP A 66 -27.69 -14.77 -2.34
CA ASP A 66 -28.48 -15.33 -1.23
C ASP A 66 -27.61 -16.14 -0.28
N ALA A 67 -26.67 -16.95 -0.80
CA ALA A 67 -25.71 -17.67 0.04
C ALA A 67 -24.88 -16.70 0.91
N HIS A 68 -24.49 -15.54 0.38
CA HIS A 68 -23.83 -14.50 1.17
C HIS A 68 -24.76 -13.87 2.22
N ARG A 69 -25.97 -13.48 1.80
CA ARG A 69 -26.97 -12.83 2.68
C ARG A 69 -27.44 -13.74 3.82
N ASN A 70 -27.52 -15.06 3.58
CA ASN A 70 -27.89 -16.06 4.56
C ASN A 70 -26.71 -16.50 5.44
N GLY A 71 -25.48 -16.09 5.11
CA GLY A 71 -24.28 -16.45 5.85
C GLY A 71 -23.72 -17.84 5.55
N ASP A 72 -24.18 -18.48 4.46
CA ASP A 72 -23.63 -19.76 3.99
C ASP A 72 -22.20 -19.60 3.45
N ILE A 73 -21.91 -18.43 2.85
CA ILE A 73 -20.57 -18.01 2.43
C ILE A 73 -20.32 -16.54 2.80
N HIS A 74 -19.05 -16.14 2.85
CA HIS A 74 -18.67 -14.73 3.00
C HIS A 74 -17.92 -14.25 1.76
N LEU A 75 -18.51 -13.31 1.03
CA LEU A 75 -17.87 -12.63 -0.09
C LEU A 75 -17.11 -11.43 0.49
N HIS A 76 -15.79 -11.49 0.41
CA HIS A 76 -14.93 -10.43 0.93
C HIS A 76 -15.02 -9.17 0.06
N ASP A 77 -14.87 -8.01 0.71
CA ASP A 77 -14.66 -6.70 0.07
C ASP A 77 -15.74 -6.27 -0.93
N LEU A 78 -17.00 -6.65 -0.69
CA LEU A 78 -18.13 -6.26 -1.55
C LEU A 78 -18.29 -4.73 -1.71
N TYR A 79 -17.81 -3.94 -0.74
CA TYR A 79 -17.78 -2.48 -0.83
C TYR A 79 -16.84 -1.96 -1.94
N PHE A 80 -15.98 -2.82 -2.49
CA PHE A 80 -15.16 -2.65 -3.68
C PHE A 80 -15.46 -3.70 -4.76
N GLY A 81 -16.65 -4.30 -4.77
CA GLY A 81 -16.97 -5.50 -5.57
C GLY A 81 -16.84 -5.39 -7.11
N ILE A 82 -16.51 -4.21 -7.62
CA ILE A 82 -16.25 -3.93 -9.05
C ILE A 82 -14.79 -3.60 -9.36
N THR A 83 -13.89 -3.69 -8.39
CA THR A 83 -12.46 -3.43 -8.55
C THR A 83 -11.63 -4.68 -8.24
N GLY A 84 -10.30 -4.58 -8.46
CA GLY A 84 -9.39 -5.64 -8.08
C GLY A 84 -9.21 -5.72 -6.55
N TYR A 85 -8.89 -6.91 -6.05
CA TYR A 85 -8.63 -7.12 -4.62
C TYR A 85 -7.27 -6.53 -4.20
N CYS A 86 -6.18 -7.24 -4.45
CA CYS A 86 -4.81 -6.82 -4.10
C CYS A 86 -3.92 -6.76 -5.34
N ALA A 87 -2.84 -5.98 -5.27
CA ALA A 87 -1.88 -5.87 -6.37
C ALA A 87 -0.43 -5.76 -5.89
N GLY A 88 0.46 -6.50 -6.55
CA GLY A 88 1.91 -6.31 -6.46
C GLY A 88 2.42 -5.51 -7.64
N TRP A 89 3.19 -4.47 -7.37
CA TRP A 89 3.65 -3.51 -8.38
C TRP A 89 5.14 -3.65 -8.65
N SER A 90 5.53 -3.44 -9.90
CA SER A 90 6.94 -3.43 -10.29
C SER A 90 7.56 -2.09 -9.91
N LEU A 91 8.37 -2.07 -8.85
CA LEU A 91 9.16 -0.90 -8.48
C LEU A 91 10.14 -0.53 -9.59
N SER A 92 10.78 -1.51 -10.23
CA SER A 92 11.64 -1.28 -11.39
C SER A 92 10.95 -0.50 -12.50
N LYS A 93 9.67 -0.81 -12.79
CA LYS A 93 8.90 -0.08 -13.81
C LYS A 93 8.64 1.36 -13.39
N LEU A 94 8.23 1.58 -12.13
CA LEU A 94 8.06 2.94 -11.59
C LEU A 94 9.36 3.76 -11.66
N LEU A 95 10.52 3.14 -11.35
CA LEU A 95 11.83 3.80 -11.42
C LEU A 95 12.30 4.06 -12.85
N TYR A 96 11.84 3.27 -13.82
CA TYR A 96 12.20 3.41 -15.24
C TYR A 96 11.31 4.42 -15.97
N GLU A 97 10.00 4.35 -15.75
CA GLU A 97 8.99 5.15 -16.48
C GLU A 97 8.62 6.45 -15.74
N GLY A 98 8.80 6.48 -14.42
CA GLY A 98 8.24 7.51 -13.56
C GLY A 98 6.76 7.25 -13.27
N PHE A 99 6.11 8.22 -12.62
CA PHE A 99 4.68 8.11 -12.32
C PHE A 99 3.87 8.71 -13.47
N ASN A 100 3.37 7.87 -14.38
CA ASN A 100 2.71 8.28 -15.61
C ASN A 100 1.55 7.33 -15.99
N GLY A 101 0.92 7.57 -17.16
CA GLY A 101 0.07 6.59 -17.83
C GLY A 101 -1.44 6.85 -17.76
N VAL A 102 -1.85 7.97 -17.16
CA VAL A 102 -3.27 8.34 -17.04
C VAL A 102 -3.54 9.62 -17.85
N PRO A 103 -4.34 9.54 -18.94
CA PRO A 103 -4.66 10.70 -19.76
C PRO A 103 -5.30 11.83 -18.96
N GLY A 104 -4.82 13.06 -19.15
CA GLY A 104 -5.37 14.25 -18.50
C GLY A 104 -4.95 14.45 -17.04
N VAL A 105 -4.03 13.61 -16.51
CA VAL A 105 -3.47 13.74 -15.16
C VAL A 105 -2.00 14.14 -15.24
N ILE A 106 -1.52 14.84 -14.20
CA ILE A 106 -0.11 15.25 -14.10
C ILE A 106 0.78 14.01 -13.95
N GLU A 107 1.87 13.99 -14.72
CA GLU A 107 2.86 12.91 -14.71
C GLU A 107 4.20 13.38 -14.11
N SER A 108 4.94 12.47 -13.48
CA SER A 108 6.26 12.71 -12.92
C SER A 108 7.32 11.92 -13.66
N LYS A 109 8.42 12.58 -14.05
CA LYS A 109 9.59 11.91 -14.62
C LYS A 109 10.21 10.91 -13.64
N PRO A 110 10.95 9.90 -14.12
CA PRO A 110 11.71 8.97 -13.30
C PRO A 110 12.56 9.65 -12.23
N ALA A 111 12.53 9.12 -11.01
CA ALA A 111 13.28 9.65 -9.88
C ALA A 111 14.80 9.53 -10.08
N LYS A 112 15.53 10.60 -9.71
CA LYS A 112 17.01 10.65 -9.79
C LYS A 112 17.71 10.54 -8.43
N HIS A 113 16.97 10.74 -7.34
CA HIS A 113 17.46 10.77 -5.96
C HIS A 113 16.55 9.90 -5.08
N LEU A 114 17.10 9.36 -3.98
CA LEU A 114 16.40 8.42 -3.11
C LEU A 114 15.10 9.01 -2.54
N ASP A 115 15.14 10.26 -2.11
CA ASP A 115 13.98 10.95 -1.53
C ASP A 115 12.83 11.11 -2.53
N THR A 116 13.16 11.39 -3.80
CA THR A 116 12.21 11.50 -4.90
C THR A 116 11.60 10.14 -5.23
N ALA A 117 12.42 9.07 -5.23
CA ALA A 117 11.94 7.72 -5.48
C ALA A 117 10.95 7.27 -4.41
N LEU A 118 11.30 7.46 -3.13
CA LEU A 118 10.42 7.15 -2.00
C LEU A 118 9.13 7.98 -2.02
N LEU A 119 9.21 9.27 -2.39
CA LEU A 119 8.01 10.11 -2.53
C LEU A 119 7.11 9.64 -3.68
N GLN A 120 7.69 9.23 -4.80
CA GLN A 120 6.92 8.64 -5.90
C GLN A 120 6.26 7.33 -5.49
N MET A 121 6.92 6.47 -4.70
CA MET A 121 6.31 5.26 -4.15
C MET A 121 5.11 5.59 -3.24
N VAL A 122 5.24 6.56 -2.33
CA VAL A 122 4.13 7.03 -1.47
C VAL A 122 2.96 7.52 -2.32
N ASN A 123 3.23 8.35 -3.33
CA ASN A 123 2.20 8.90 -4.20
C ASN A 123 1.51 7.82 -5.02
N PHE A 124 2.28 6.85 -5.53
CA PHE A 124 1.78 5.73 -6.32
C PHE A 124 0.81 4.88 -5.50
N ILE A 125 1.24 4.41 -4.32
CA ILE A 125 0.41 3.63 -3.39
C ILE A 125 -0.83 4.43 -2.99
N GLY A 126 -0.63 5.69 -2.58
CA GLY A 126 -1.72 6.54 -2.11
C GLY A 126 -2.71 6.94 -3.20
N THR A 127 -2.35 6.83 -4.48
CA THR A 127 -3.30 7.01 -5.60
C THR A 127 -4.09 5.74 -5.82
N LEU A 128 -3.39 4.61 -5.90
CA LEU A 128 -4.01 3.33 -6.21
C LEU A 128 -4.84 2.77 -5.06
N GLN A 129 -4.67 3.23 -3.82
CA GLN A 129 -5.45 2.74 -2.67
C GLN A 129 -6.97 2.86 -2.86
N ASN A 130 -7.43 3.74 -3.76
CA ASN A 130 -8.85 3.90 -4.07
C ASN A 130 -9.31 3.03 -5.26
N GLU A 131 -8.37 2.37 -5.94
CA GLU A 131 -8.62 1.54 -7.12
C GLU A 131 -8.54 0.03 -6.80
N TRP A 132 -8.12 -0.31 -5.57
CA TRP A 132 -7.93 -1.68 -5.10
C TRP A 132 -8.48 -1.83 -3.68
N ALA A 133 -9.14 -2.94 -3.40
CA ALA A 133 -9.80 -3.16 -2.11
C ALA A 133 -8.83 -3.48 -0.97
N GLY A 134 -7.72 -4.14 -1.30
CA GLY A 134 -6.80 -4.74 -0.34
C GLY A 134 -5.35 -4.24 -0.47
N ALA A 135 -4.42 -5.11 -0.11
CA ALA A 135 -3.01 -4.81 0.01
C ALA A 135 -2.36 -4.42 -1.33
N GLN A 136 -1.44 -3.46 -1.22
CA GLN A 136 -0.55 -3.06 -2.29
C GLN A 136 0.90 -3.34 -1.91
N ALA A 137 1.64 -3.95 -2.82
CA ALA A 137 2.99 -4.39 -2.52
C ALA A 137 4.03 -3.85 -3.51
N PHE A 138 5.21 -3.57 -2.99
CA PHE A 138 6.44 -3.51 -3.78
C PHE A 138 7.39 -4.61 -3.32
N ASN A 139 8.05 -5.25 -4.27
CA ASN A 139 9.07 -6.26 -4.01
C ASN A 139 10.47 -5.73 -4.26
N SER A 140 11.46 -6.37 -3.64
CA SER A 140 12.89 -6.13 -3.85
C SER A 140 13.30 -4.68 -3.62
N ILE A 141 12.71 -4.04 -2.61
CA ILE A 141 12.87 -2.58 -2.44
C ILE A 141 14.26 -2.18 -2.00
N ASP A 142 14.94 -3.00 -1.19
CA ASP A 142 16.33 -2.82 -0.82
C ASP A 142 17.23 -2.92 -2.04
N THR A 143 17.02 -3.92 -2.91
CA THR A 143 17.80 -4.07 -4.15
C THR A 143 17.57 -2.90 -5.12
N TYR A 144 16.31 -2.52 -5.38
CA TYR A 144 16.00 -1.48 -6.35
C TYR A 144 16.35 -0.06 -5.89
N LEU A 145 16.35 0.20 -4.57
CA LEU A 145 16.68 1.52 -4.03
C LEU A 145 18.17 1.68 -3.71
N ALA A 146 18.93 0.59 -3.54
CA ALA A 146 20.35 0.61 -3.25
C ALA A 146 21.19 1.49 -4.20
N PRO A 147 20.94 1.54 -5.52
CA PRO A 147 21.70 2.40 -6.43
C PRO A 147 21.65 3.88 -6.13
N PHE A 148 20.54 4.38 -5.57
CA PHE A 148 20.41 5.79 -5.21
C PHE A 148 21.36 6.18 -4.08
N ILE A 149 21.67 5.25 -3.17
CA ILE A 149 22.60 5.48 -2.06
C ILE A 149 24.02 5.71 -2.58
N ARG A 150 24.49 4.81 -3.45
CA ARG A 150 25.83 4.90 -4.05
C ARG A 150 25.98 6.14 -4.89
N LYS A 151 24.99 6.42 -5.75
CA LYS A 151 25.01 7.56 -6.67
C LYS A 151 25.20 8.89 -5.95
N ASP A 152 24.41 9.12 -4.91
CA ASP A 152 24.42 10.38 -4.17
C ASP A 152 25.42 10.36 -3.00
N LYS A 153 26.12 9.23 -2.79
CA LYS A 153 27.08 9.01 -1.68
C LYS A 153 26.47 9.32 -0.32
N LEU A 154 25.24 8.85 -0.11
CA LEU A 154 24.46 9.20 1.08
C LEU A 154 25.11 8.66 2.36
N SER A 155 25.18 9.51 3.37
CA SER A 155 25.52 9.08 4.73
C SER A 155 24.40 8.26 5.34
N TYR A 156 24.73 7.40 6.32
CA TYR A 156 23.71 6.62 7.03
C TYR A 156 22.60 7.48 7.63
N ARG A 157 22.94 8.69 8.12
CA ARG A 157 21.96 9.65 8.65
C ARG A 157 20.96 10.09 7.59
N GLU A 158 21.41 10.36 6.37
CA GLU A 158 20.54 10.76 5.25
C GLU A 158 19.64 9.60 4.79
N ILE A 159 20.19 8.38 4.74
CA ILE A 159 19.43 7.16 4.42
C ILE A 159 18.31 6.96 5.45
N LYS A 160 18.66 6.96 6.74
CA LYS A 160 17.69 6.80 7.83
C LYS A 160 16.62 7.89 7.82
N GLN A 161 17.00 9.15 7.57
CA GLN A 161 16.05 10.24 7.46
C GLN A 161 15.09 10.06 6.28
N ALA A 162 15.59 9.60 5.13
CA ALA A 162 14.76 9.34 3.95
C ALA A 162 13.76 8.20 4.20
N ILE A 163 14.21 7.11 4.82
CA ILE A 163 13.36 5.98 5.21
C ILE A 163 12.33 6.38 6.27
N GLN A 164 12.73 7.16 7.28
CA GLN A 164 11.80 7.70 8.28
C GLN A 164 10.70 8.54 7.63
N LYS A 165 11.07 9.46 6.72
CA LYS A 165 10.08 10.24 5.96
C LYS A 165 9.11 9.33 5.20
N PHE A 166 9.62 8.29 4.55
CA PHE A 166 8.80 7.33 3.83
C PHE A 166 7.81 6.61 4.76
N VAL A 167 8.29 5.98 5.84
CA VAL A 167 7.45 5.26 6.81
C VAL A 167 6.37 6.19 7.39
N PHE A 168 6.74 7.42 7.76
CA PHE A 168 5.78 8.37 8.31
C PHE A 168 4.68 8.70 7.30
N ASN A 169 5.04 8.95 6.04
CA ASN A 169 4.06 9.31 5.02
C ASN A 169 3.13 8.15 4.63
N VAL A 170 3.61 6.90 4.64
CA VAL A 170 2.77 5.72 4.39
C VAL A 170 1.76 5.49 5.52
N ASN A 171 2.07 5.90 6.76
CA ASN A 171 1.18 5.75 7.91
C ASN A 171 0.19 6.91 8.11
N ILE A 172 0.28 8.01 7.36
CA ILE A 172 -0.67 9.12 7.49
C ILE A 172 -1.88 8.88 6.58
N ALA A 173 -3.03 8.66 7.21
CA ALA A 173 -4.34 8.62 6.57
C ALA A 173 -4.78 10.02 6.08
N SER A 174 -4.14 10.53 5.02
CA SER A 174 -4.40 11.86 4.47
C SER A 174 -5.33 11.89 3.24
N ARG A 175 -5.67 10.72 2.68
CA ARG A 175 -6.41 10.60 1.42
C ARG A 175 -7.77 9.94 1.62
N TRP A 176 -8.62 10.02 0.59
CA TRP A 176 -10.00 9.51 0.56
C TRP A 176 -10.08 8.09 1.18
N GLY A 177 -11.11 7.85 1.99
CA GLY A 177 -11.31 6.58 2.72
C GLY A 177 -10.91 6.58 4.20
N GLY A 178 -10.12 7.55 4.67
CA GLY A 178 -9.85 7.72 6.11
C GLY A 178 -8.99 6.62 6.75
N GLN A 179 -8.34 5.80 5.93
CA GLN A 179 -7.43 4.72 6.33
C GLN A 179 -6.06 4.94 5.68
N SER A 180 -5.00 4.56 6.39
CA SER A 180 -3.66 4.46 5.82
C SER A 180 -3.60 3.28 4.83
N PRO A 181 -3.00 3.45 3.65
CA PRO A 181 -2.97 2.38 2.66
C PRO A 181 -2.39 1.08 3.23
N PHE A 182 -2.99 -0.05 2.87
CA PHE A 182 -2.48 -1.36 3.26
C PHE A 182 -1.25 -1.66 2.40
N VAL A 183 -0.06 -1.47 2.96
CA VAL A 183 1.21 -1.62 2.22
C VAL A 183 2.02 -2.80 2.73
N ASN A 184 2.49 -3.64 1.81
CA ASN A 184 3.53 -4.64 2.05
C ASN A 184 4.80 -4.28 1.29
N LEU A 185 5.95 -4.46 1.93
CA LEU A 185 7.25 -4.29 1.28
C LEU A 185 8.09 -5.54 1.48
N THR A 186 8.59 -6.09 0.38
CA THR A 186 9.49 -7.24 0.40
C THR A 186 10.93 -6.78 0.28
N PHE A 187 11.78 -7.32 1.15
CA PHE A 187 13.21 -7.09 1.23
C PHE A 187 13.93 -8.40 0.92
N ASP A 188 14.87 -8.35 -0.02
CA ASP A 188 15.57 -9.55 -0.47
C ASP A 188 16.68 -9.98 0.48
N TRP A 189 17.14 -9.08 1.36
CA TRP A 189 18.23 -9.28 2.33
C TRP A 189 19.61 -9.47 1.68
N THR A 190 19.68 -10.34 0.68
CA THR A 190 20.83 -10.52 -0.22
C THR A 190 20.40 -10.31 -1.66
N VAL A 191 21.29 -9.81 -2.53
CA VAL A 191 20.94 -9.63 -3.96
C VAL A 191 20.45 -10.96 -4.55
N PRO A 192 19.18 -11.04 -4.99
CA PRO A 192 18.59 -12.29 -5.42
C PRO A 192 19.14 -12.69 -6.79
N GLY A 193 19.24 -14.00 -7.04
CA GLY A 193 19.96 -14.54 -8.19
C GLY A 193 19.44 -14.09 -9.56
N ASP A 194 18.16 -13.79 -9.66
CA ASP A 194 17.48 -13.26 -10.85
C ASP A 194 17.75 -11.77 -11.10
N LEU A 195 18.06 -10.99 -10.06
CA LEU A 195 18.41 -9.56 -10.17
C LEU A 195 19.92 -9.32 -10.30
N LYS A 196 20.78 -10.22 -9.82
CA LYS A 196 22.25 -10.03 -9.81
C LYS A 196 22.81 -9.47 -11.12
N LYS A 197 22.47 -10.10 -12.25
CA LYS A 197 22.99 -9.73 -13.57
C LYS A 197 22.15 -8.68 -14.31
N GLN A 198 21.06 -8.23 -13.70
CA GLN A 198 20.22 -7.22 -14.33
C GLN A 198 20.88 -5.85 -14.24
N PRO A 199 20.78 -5.01 -15.29
CA PRO A 199 21.29 -3.66 -15.27
C PRO A 199 20.52 -2.81 -14.25
N VAL A 200 21.24 -1.94 -13.55
CA VAL A 200 20.66 -0.99 -12.61
C VAL A 200 19.73 -0.01 -13.32
N VAL A 201 18.57 0.25 -12.72
CA VAL A 201 17.63 1.29 -13.17
C VAL A 201 17.81 2.54 -12.32
N LEU A 202 18.16 3.67 -12.95
CA LEU A 202 18.36 4.93 -12.24
C LEU A 202 18.01 6.13 -13.11
N GLY A 203 17.10 6.99 -12.65
CA GLY A 203 16.71 8.19 -13.41
C GLY A 203 16.11 7.88 -14.78
N GLY A 204 15.41 6.75 -14.91
CA GLY A 204 14.77 6.32 -16.15
C GLY A 204 15.72 5.70 -17.18
N LYS A 205 16.89 5.24 -16.74
CA LYS A 205 17.91 4.65 -17.62
C LYS A 205 18.42 3.34 -17.04
N LEU A 206 18.78 2.42 -17.93
CA LEU A 206 19.59 1.26 -17.63
C LEU A 206 21.06 1.68 -17.59
N LEU A 207 21.76 1.35 -16.52
CA LEU A 207 23.20 1.55 -16.39
C LEU A 207 23.96 0.27 -16.78
N GLU A 208 25.26 0.40 -17.02
CA GLU A 208 26.14 -0.76 -17.29
C GLU A 208 26.41 -1.59 -16.02
N GLU A 209 26.33 -0.96 -14.85
CA GLU A 209 26.43 -1.64 -13.55
C GLU A 209 25.23 -2.56 -13.31
N THR A 210 25.47 -3.63 -12.55
CA THR A 210 24.45 -4.61 -12.20
C THR A 210 24.16 -4.61 -10.70
N TYR A 211 23.00 -5.16 -10.29
CA TYR A 211 22.62 -5.18 -8.87
C TYR A 211 23.53 -6.06 -7.99
N ASP A 212 24.32 -6.99 -8.55
CA ASP A 212 25.22 -7.87 -7.79
C ASP A 212 26.19 -7.08 -6.88
N ASP A 213 26.59 -5.89 -7.31
CA ASP A 213 27.56 -5.08 -6.59
C ASP A 213 26.97 -4.28 -5.42
N TYR A 214 25.65 -4.33 -5.16
CA TYR A 214 24.94 -3.38 -4.28
C TYR A 214 24.59 -3.91 -2.88
N GLN A 215 25.16 -5.04 -2.45
CA GLN A 215 24.86 -5.62 -1.13
C GLN A 215 25.09 -4.64 0.02
N LYS A 216 26.17 -3.84 -0.04
CA LYS A 216 26.50 -2.88 1.04
C LYS A 216 25.40 -1.83 1.21
N GLU A 217 24.87 -1.32 0.12
CA GLU A 217 23.78 -0.34 0.13
C GLU A 217 22.46 -0.96 0.56
N MET A 218 22.17 -2.22 0.17
CA MET A 218 21.02 -2.98 0.69
C MET A 218 21.09 -3.12 2.21
N ASP A 219 22.25 -3.46 2.77
CA ASP A 219 22.45 -3.60 4.22
C ASP A 219 22.15 -2.29 4.96
N LEU A 220 22.50 -1.13 4.38
CA LEU A 220 22.22 0.18 4.95
C LEU A 220 20.72 0.51 4.93
N ILE A 221 20.00 0.15 3.85
CA ILE A 221 18.53 0.30 3.76
C ILE A 221 17.85 -0.56 4.82
N ASN A 222 18.23 -1.84 4.86
CA ASN A 222 17.66 -2.81 5.80
C ASN A 222 17.84 -2.35 7.24
N ARG A 223 19.05 -1.93 7.60
CA ARG A 223 19.33 -1.37 8.93
C ARG A 223 18.48 -0.14 9.25
N ALA A 224 18.46 0.84 8.34
CA ALA A 224 17.72 2.08 8.52
C ALA A 224 16.21 1.83 8.68
N PHE A 225 15.67 0.92 7.88
CA PHE A 225 14.26 0.55 7.92
C PHE A 225 13.87 -0.15 9.21
N MET A 226 14.64 -1.17 9.65
CA MET A 226 14.39 -1.85 10.92
C MET A 226 14.51 -0.89 12.12
N GLU A 227 15.54 -0.04 12.15
CA GLU A 227 15.68 0.96 13.23
C GLU A 227 14.48 1.91 13.31
N VAL A 228 13.96 2.39 12.17
CA VAL A 228 12.76 3.27 12.14
C VAL A 228 11.52 2.54 12.65
N LEU A 229 11.32 1.27 12.30
CA LEU A 229 10.18 0.50 12.77
C LEU A 229 10.26 0.21 14.28
N ILE A 230 11.46 -0.08 14.80
CA ILE A 230 11.71 -0.32 16.23
C ILE A 230 11.50 0.97 17.05
N GLU A 231 11.96 2.11 16.55
CA GLU A 231 11.76 3.42 17.19
C GLU A 231 10.28 3.77 17.35
N GLY A 232 9.45 3.35 16.40
CA GLY A 232 8.01 3.55 16.43
C GLY A 232 7.61 5.01 16.24
N ASP A 233 6.33 5.29 16.53
CA ASP A 233 5.76 6.62 16.41
C ASP A 233 6.19 7.55 17.57
N MET A 234 5.65 8.77 17.59
CA MET A 234 5.93 9.75 18.66
C MET A 234 5.69 9.23 20.09
N LYS A 235 4.87 8.18 20.26
CA LYS A 235 4.56 7.54 21.56
C LYS A 235 5.28 6.19 21.73
N GLY A 236 6.21 5.85 20.84
CA GLY A 236 6.92 4.56 20.83
C GLY A 236 6.03 3.38 20.42
N ARG A 237 4.89 3.63 19.75
CA ARG A 237 4.02 2.55 19.25
C ARG A 237 4.57 2.03 17.92
N PRO A 238 4.45 0.72 17.63
CA PRO A 238 4.86 0.19 16.34
C PRO A 238 4.03 0.83 15.22
N PHE A 239 4.67 1.07 14.07
CA PHE A 239 3.95 1.43 12.86
C PHE A 239 3.19 0.20 12.33
N THR A 240 1.93 0.39 11.93
CA THR A 240 1.14 -0.68 11.30
C THR A 240 1.65 -0.99 9.89
N PHE A 241 2.03 0.05 9.15
CA PHE A 241 2.52 -0.06 7.78
C PHE A 241 3.90 0.58 7.61
N PRO A 242 4.58 0.33 6.49
CA PRO A 242 4.40 -0.85 5.65
C PRO A 242 4.74 -2.13 6.43
N ILE A 243 4.04 -3.23 6.12
CA ILE A 243 4.35 -4.55 6.67
C ILE A 243 5.59 -5.08 5.97
N PRO A 244 6.71 -5.31 6.68
CA PRO A 244 7.91 -5.86 6.07
C PRO A 244 7.81 -7.37 5.88
N THR A 245 8.32 -7.85 4.75
CA THR A 245 8.57 -9.27 4.49
C THR A 245 10.04 -9.43 4.13
N TYR A 246 10.77 -10.18 4.95
CA TYR A 246 12.19 -10.48 4.72
C TYR A 246 12.35 -11.90 4.20
N ASN A 247 12.98 -12.03 3.04
CA ASN A 247 13.25 -13.33 2.43
C ASN A 247 14.49 -13.96 3.08
N LEU A 248 14.29 -15.01 3.88
CA LEU A 248 15.38 -15.76 4.51
C LEU A 248 15.78 -16.95 3.63
N THR A 249 17.07 -17.05 3.32
CA THR A 249 17.66 -18.16 2.56
C THR A 249 18.38 -19.15 3.47
N ARG A 250 18.80 -20.30 2.94
CA ARG A 250 19.52 -21.34 3.72
C ARG A 250 20.87 -20.87 4.23
N ASP A 251 21.48 -19.92 3.55
CA ASP A 251 22.79 -19.32 3.85
C ASP A 251 22.68 -18.02 4.66
N PHE A 252 21.52 -17.77 5.29
CA PHE A 252 21.31 -16.58 6.12
C PHE A 252 22.37 -16.46 7.22
N ASN A 253 23.04 -15.30 7.25
CA ASN A 253 24.05 -15.00 8.26
C ASN A 253 23.42 -14.46 9.55
N TRP A 254 23.17 -15.35 10.50
CA TRP A 254 22.61 -15.05 11.82
C TRP A 254 23.49 -14.12 12.68
N GLU A 255 24.79 -14.06 12.41
CA GLU A 255 25.74 -13.26 13.19
C GLU A 255 25.86 -11.81 12.66
N ASN A 256 25.18 -11.48 11.56
CA ASN A 256 25.13 -10.13 11.02
C ASN A 256 24.51 -9.16 12.06
N GLY A 257 25.07 -7.95 12.20
CA GLY A 257 24.50 -6.89 13.02
C GLY A 257 23.04 -6.55 12.67
N ASN A 258 22.68 -6.63 11.38
CA ASN A 258 21.29 -6.47 10.94
C ASN A 258 20.39 -7.64 11.36
N ALA A 259 20.90 -8.88 11.44
CA ALA A 259 20.10 -10.02 11.89
C ALA A 259 19.65 -9.84 13.36
N LYS A 260 20.49 -9.21 14.20
CA LYS A 260 20.12 -8.85 15.58
C LYS A 260 19.05 -7.75 15.70
N LEU A 261 18.83 -6.97 14.63
CA LEU A 261 17.72 -6.01 14.59
C LEU A 261 16.42 -6.67 14.11
N LEU A 262 16.53 -7.75 13.34
CA LEU A 262 15.39 -8.45 12.76
C LEU A 262 14.68 -9.39 13.76
N PHE A 263 15.39 -9.90 14.76
CA PHE A 263 14.92 -10.85 15.78
C PHE A 263 15.06 -10.28 17.19
#